data_AF-A0A402DLB5-F1
#
_entry.id   AF-A0A402DLB5-F1
#
_cell.length_a   1.000
_cell.length_b   1.000
_cell.length_c   1.000
_cell.angle_alpha   90.00
_cell.angle_beta   90.00
_cell.angle_gamma   90.00
#
_symmetry.space_group_name_H-M   'P 1'
#
loop_
_entity.id
_entity.type
_entity.pdbx_description
1 polymer ?
#
loop_
_entity_poly.entity_id
_entity_poly.type
_entity_poly.pdbx_seq_one_letter_code
_entity_poly.pdbx_strand_id
1 'polypeptide(L)'
;MKPASLIQLTDSLKALYIKTAQKLKGSDRRQFMAEVVRSLGIGGQTFAERELGWNRRTIRKGMGELTSGQALEDGYHRSGRKRVEEKLPNLLEDIPELPPYIYTTIAENPYPSMDAPP
;
A
#
# COMPACT_ATOMS: atom_id res chain seq x y z
N MET A 1 13.52 26.41 -5.23
CA MET A 1 12.52 27.38 -5.72
C MET A 1 11.38 27.45 -4.71
N LYS A 2 11.10 28.62 -4.12
CA LYS A 2 9.87 28.83 -3.32
C LYS A 2 8.68 28.74 -4.28
N PRO A 3 7.64 27.96 -3.98
CA PRO A 3 6.42 28.03 -4.78
C PRO A 3 5.91 29.47 -4.75
N ALA A 4 5.34 29.97 -5.85
CA ALA A 4 4.57 31.20 -5.85
C ALA A 4 3.25 30.90 -5.10
N SER A 5 3.31 30.78 -3.78
CA SER A 5 2.19 30.35 -2.95
C SER A 5 1.42 31.56 -2.40
N LEU A 6 0.10 31.48 -2.48
CA LEU A 6 -0.84 32.40 -1.81
C LEU A 6 -0.85 32.21 -0.28
N ILE A 7 -0.32 31.09 0.21
CA ILE A 7 -0.32 30.71 1.63
C ILE A 7 1.13 30.45 2.08
N GLN A 8 1.52 31.06 3.20
CA GLN A 8 2.79 30.77 3.90
C GLN A 8 2.56 29.65 4.92
N LEU A 9 3.38 28.59 4.86
CA LEU A 9 3.35 27.50 5.84
C LEU A 9 4.21 27.84 7.06
N THR A 10 3.59 28.38 8.10
CA THR A 10 4.21 28.45 9.43
C THR A 10 4.37 27.04 10.01
N ASP A 11 5.28 26.86 10.96
CA ASP A 11 5.48 25.54 11.58
C ASP A 11 4.24 25.04 12.33
N SER A 12 3.46 25.96 12.90
CA SER A 12 2.15 25.65 13.49
C SER A 12 1.16 25.10 12.46
N LEU A 13 1.14 25.67 11.25
CA LEU A 13 0.25 25.23 10.18
C LEU A 13 0.70 23.88 9.60
N LYS A 14 2.02 23.66 9.47
CA LYS A 14 2.57 22.35 9.10
C LYS A 14 2.13 21.27 10.08
N ALA A 15 2.30 21.52 11.39
CA ALA A 15 1.90 20.60 12.43
C ALA A 15 0.39 20.31 12.39
N LEU A 16 -0.44 21.33 12.17
CA LEU A 16 -1.87 21.18 12.01
C LEU A 16 -2.22 20.29 10.82
N TYR A 17 -1.65 20.54 9.65
CA TYR A 17 -1.91 19.74 8.44
C TYR A 17 -1.50 18.28 8.61
N ILE A 18 -0.32 18.03 9.20
CA ILE A 18 0.14 16.67 9.48
C ILE A 18 -0.84 15.96 10.42
N LYS A 19 -1.21 16.61 11.53
CA LYS A 19 -2.15 16.06 12.52
C LYS A 19 -3.53 15.78 11.91
N THR A 20 -4.03 16.68 11.08
CA THR A 20 -5.32 16.51 10.38
C THR A 20 -5.24 15.34 9.40
N ALA A 21 -4.20 15.27 8.57
CA ALA A 21 -4.01 14.16 7.63
C ALA A 21 -3.88 12.80 8.33
N GLN A 22 -3.29 12.74 9.53
CA GLN A 22 -3.20 11.51 10.32
C GLN A 22 -4.55 11.06 10.89
N LYS A 23 -5.46 11.99 11.20
CA LYS A 23 -6.80 11.68 11.70
C LYS A 23 -7.74 11.18 10.60
N LEU A 24 -7.54 11.66 9.37
CA LEU A 24 -8.33 11.24 8.21
C LEU A 24 -7.88 9.87 7.70
N LYS A 25 -8.81 9.15 7.06
CA LYS A 25 -8.56 7.82 6.48
C LYS A 25 -8.96 7.79 5.00
N GLY A 26 -8.47 6.78 4.30
CA GLY A 26 -8.93 6.47 2.93
C GLY A 26 -8.89 7.66 1.97
N SER A 27 -10.02 7.86 1.26
CA SER A 27 -10.20 8.95 0.29
C SER A 27 -10.16 10.33 0.94
N ASP A 28 -10.81 10.52 2.09
CA ASP A 28 -10.87 11.82 2.77
C ASP A 28 -9.48 12.38 3.06
N ARG A 29 -8.57 11.51 3.51
CA ARG A 29 -7.17 11.90 3.73
C ARG A 29 -6.50 12.35 2.43
N ARG A 30 -6.71 11.61 1.34
CA ARG A 30 -6.09 11.91 0.03
C ARG A 30 -6.64 13.18 -0.58
N GLN A 31 -7.96 13.38 -0.53
CA GLN A 31 -8.63 14.58 -0.99
C GLN A 31 -8.15 15.79 -0.19
N PHE A 32 -8.12 15.72 1.15
CA PHE A 32 -7.56 16.79 1.99
C PHE A 32 -6.13 17.16 1.59
N MET A 33 -5.24 16.17 1.45
CA MET A 33 -3.86 16.41 1.03
C MET A 33 -3.79 17.07 -0.35
N ALA A 34 -4.65 16.68 -1.28
CA ALA A 34 -4.71 17.23 -2.62
C ALA A 34 -5.23 18.68 -2.63
N GLU A 35 -6.24 19.01 -1.81
CA GLU A 35 -6.74 20.38 -1.69
C GLU A 35 -5.69 21.34 -1.14
N VAL A 36 -4.98 20.93 -0.08
CA VAL A 36 -3.86 21.69 0.48
C VAL A 36 -2.78 21.91 -0.57
N VAL A 37 -2.43 20.88 -1.34
CA VAL A 37 -1.41 21.02 -2.38
C VAL A 37 -1.89 21.91 -3.54
N ARG A 38 -3.17 21.87 -3.88
CA ARG A 38 -3.78 22.74 -4.90
C ARG A 38 -3.70 24.21 -4.49
N SER A 39 -3.94 24.52 -3.21
CA SER A 39 -3.85 25.89 -2.70
C SER A 39 -2.42 26.43 -2.61
N LEU A 40 -1.41 25.55 -2.49
CA LEU A 40 0.01 25.92 -2.55
C LEU A 40 0.50 26.29 -3.96
N GLY A 41 -0.24 25.92 -5.01
CA GLY A 41 0.08 26.26 -6.39
C GLY A 41 1.23 25.45 -7.00
N ILE A 42 1.92 26.04 -7.98
CA ILE A 42 2.99 25.39 -8.74
C ILE A 42 4.12 24.97 -7.80
N GLY A 43 4.52 23.70 -7.88
CA GLY A 43 5.54 23.13 -6.99
C GLY A 43 5.01 22.70 -5.61
N GLY A 44 3.71 22.83 -5.35
CA GLY A 44 3.07 22.43 -4.09
C GLY A 44 3.30 20.96 -3.71
N GLN A 45 3.36 20.05 -4.69
CA GLN A 45 3.67 18.63 -4.44
C GLN A 45 5.08 18.42 -3.91
N THR A 46 6.09 19.04 -4.55
CA THR A 46 7.49 18.98 -4.11
C THR A 46 7.66 19.63 -2.75
N PHE A 47 6.93 20.73 -2.51
CA PHE A 47 6.93 21.42 -1.23
C PHE A 47 6.30 20.55 -0.12
N ALA A 48 5.14 19.94 -0.36
CA ALA A 48 4.48 19.07 0.61
C ALA A 48 5.29 17.79 0.92
N GLU A 49 6.00 17.24 -0.06
CA GLU A 49 6.92 16.12 0.17
C GLU A 49 8.04 16.54 1.15
N ARG A 50 8.67 17.68 0.90
CA ARG A 50 9.80 18.17 1.72
C ARG A 50 9.38 18.63 3.11
N GLU A 51 8.28 19.37 3.22
CA GLU A 51 7.90 20.07 4.45
C GLU A 51 6.89 19.29 5.31
N LEU A 52 6.05 18.45 4.69
CA LEU A 52 5.00 17.70 5.37
C LEU A 52 5.24 16.18 5.37
N GLY A 53 6.28 15.71 4.66
CA GLY A 53 6.58 14.28 4.51
C GLY A 53 5.52 13.52 3.71
N TRP A 54 4.73 14.24 2.88
CA TRP A 54 3.61 13.65 2.17
C TRP A 54 4.04 13.00 0.85
N ASN A 55 3.60 11.76 0.63
CA ASN A 55 3.92 11.03 -0.60
C ASN A 55 3.17 11.62 -1.81
N ARG A 56 3.93 12.02 -2.84
CA ARG A 56 3.38 12.61 -4.08
C ARG A 56 2.43 11.69 -4.85
N ARG A 57 2.61 10.37 -4.80
CA ARG A 57 1.68 9.41 -5.41
C ARG A 57 0.32 9.44 -4.72
N THR A 58 0.30 9.56 -3.40
CA THR A 58 -0.93 9.70 -2.61
C THR A 58 -1.66 11.00 -2.94
N ILE A 59 -0.92 12.11 -3.05
CA ILE A 59 -1.46 13.41 -3.47
C ILE A 59 -2.05 13.33 -4.88
N ARG A 60 -1.34 12.71 -5.84
CA ARG A 60 -1.83 12.55 -7.22
C ARG A 60 -3.11 11.72 -7.30
N LYS A 61 -3.26 10.69 -6.46
CA LYS A 61 -4.53 9.96 -6.33
C LYS A 61 -5.64 10.87 -5.84
N GLY A 62 -5.40 11.64 -4.77
CA GLY A 62 -6.36 12.60 -4.25
C GLY A 62 -6.77 13.67 -5.27
N MET A 63 -5.83 14.15 -6.10
CA MET A 63 -6.15 15.08 -7.21
C MET A 63 -7.09 14.45 -8.23
N GLY A 64 -6.90 13.16 -8.55
CA GLY A 64 -7.83 12.42 -9.38
C GLY A 64 -9.23 12.34 -8.76
N GLU A 65 -9.31 12.03 -7.46
CA GLU A 65 -10.57 11.95 -6.69
C GLU A 65 -11.29 13.30 -6.61
N LEU A 66 -10.56 14.40 -6.45
CA LEU A 66 -11.13 15.75 -6.49
C LEU A 66 -11.66 16.11 -7.87
N THR A 67 -11.00 15.66 -8.94
CA THR A 67 -11.41 15.93 -10.32
C THR A 67 -12.63 15.12 -10.72
N SER A 68 -12.70 13.86 -10.30
CA SER A 68 -13.84 12.98 -10.57
C SER A 68 -15.03 13.22 -9.65
N GLY A 69 -14.83 13.88 -8.50
CA GLY A 69 -15.84 14.03 -7.45
C GLY A 69 -16.19 12.71 -6.75
N GLN A 70 -15.45 11.63 -7.02
CA GLN A 70 -15.71 10.29 -6.51
C GLN A 70 -14.49 9.79 -5.75
N ALA A 71 -14.75 9.23 -4.57
CA ALA A 71 -13.74 8.51 -3.82
C ALA A 71 -13.28 7.28 -4.61
N LEU A 72 -11.96 7.10 -4.79
CA LEU A 72 -11.44 5.82 -5.27
C LEU A 72 -11.59 4.82 -4.13
N GLU A 73 -12.53 3.91 -4.31
CA GLU A 73 -12.75 2.81 -3.38
C GLU A 73 -11.48 1.97 -3.26
N ASP A 74 -11.03 1.78 -2.02
CA ASP A 74 -9.79 1.05 -1.77
C ASP A 74 -10.01 -0.41 -2.15
N GLY A 75 -9.35 -0.86 -3.21
CA GLY A 75 -9.58 -2.17 -3.83
C GLY A 75 -9.12 -3.34 -2.99
N TYR A 76 -8.91 -3.20 -1.68
CA TYR A 76 -8.50 -4.28 -0.79
C TYR A 76 -9.49 -5.45 -0.80
N HIS A 77 -10.79 -5.16 -0.90
CA HIS A 77 -11.85 -6.17 -1.07
C HIS A 77 -11.77 -6.88 -2.44
N ARG A 78 -11.20 -6.23 -3.46
CA ARG A 78 -10.93 -6.82 -4.80
C ARG A 78 -9.56 -7.49 -4.88
N SER A 79 -8.62 -7.08 -4.03
CA SER A 79 -7.23 -7.50 -4.00
C SER A 79 -7.01 -8.43 -2.80
N GLY A 80 -7.40 -9.69 -2.96
CA GLY A 80 -7.15 -10.73 -1.98
C GLY A 80 -6.63 -12.01 -2.61
N ARG A 81 -5.56 -12.57 -2.03
CA ARG A 81 -5.27 -14.00 -2.15
C ARG A 81 -6.42 -14.69 -1.41
N LYS A 82 -7.35 -15.32 -2.13
CA LYS A 82 -8.44 -16.09 -1.52
C LYS A 82 -7.88 -17.08 -0.50
N ARG A 83 -8.64 -17.30 0.58
CA ARG A 83 -8.35 -18.34 1.58
C ARG A 83 -8.12 -19.68 0.88
N VAL A 84 -7.23 -20.52 1.41
CA VAL A 84 -6.87 -21.79 0.73
C VAL A 84 -8.10 -22.69 0.61
N GLU A 85 -8.99 -22.61 1.58
CA GLU A 85 -10.29 -23.28 1.68
C GLU A 85 -11.26 -22.82 0.58
N GLU A 86 -11.16 -21.58 0.10
CA GLU A 86 -11.95 -21.11 -1.05
C GLU A 86 -11.39 -21.63 -2.38
N LYS A 87 -10.10 -21.96 -2.42
CA LYS A 87 -9.43 -22.47 -3.63
C LYS A 87 -9.49 -23.99 -3.72
N LEU A 88 -9.46 -24.65 -2.57
CA LEU A 88 -9.44 -26.09 -2.40
C LEU A 88 -10.54 -26.45 -1.38
N PRO A 89 -11.82 -26.42 -1.81
CA PRO A 89 -12.96 -26.64 -0.92
C PRO A 89 -12.95 -28.05 -0.29
N ASN A 90 -12.37 -29.00 -1.00
CA ASN A 90 -12.29 -30.41 -0.59
C ASN A 90 -10.90 -30.77 -0.06
N LEU A 91 -10.06 -29.79 0.30
CA LEU A 91 -8.67 -30.04 0.71
C LEU A 91 -8.52 -31.11 1.79
N LEU A 92 -9.46 -31.20 2.72
CA LEU A 92 -9.46 -32.22 3.78
C LEU A 92 -9.80 -33.62 3.27
N GLU A 93 -10.59 -33.73 2.21
CA GLU A 93 -10.92 -34.98 1.53
C GLU A 93 -9.79 -35.39 0.56
N ASP A 94 -9.09 -34.42 -0.02
CA ASP A 94 -7.99 -34.65 -0.95
C ASP A 94 -6.71 -35.11 -0.22
N ILE A 95 -6.48 -34.67 1.03
CA ILE A 95 -5.27 -35.01 1.82
C ILE A 95 -5.11 -36.54 2.03
N PRO A 96 -6.16 -37.31 2.38
CA PRO A 96 -6.09 -38.77 2.50
C PRO A 96 -5.94 -39.52 1.16
N GLU A 97 -6.36 -38.94 0.04
CA GLU A 97 -6.20 -39.53 -1.30
C GLU A 97 -4.78 -39.36 -1.85
N LEU A 98 -3.99 -38.44 -1.28
CA LEU A 98 -2.58 -38.37 -1.59
C LEU A 98 -1.95 -39.71 -1.18
N PRO A 99 -1.27 -40.42 -2.11
CA PRO A 99 -0.58 -41.63 -1.74
C PRO A 99 0.38 -41.27 -0.61
N PRO A 100 0.44 -42.07 0.48
CA PRO A 100 1.46 -41.84 1.48
C PRO A 100 2.77 -41.87 0.72
N TYR A 101 3.48 -40.74 0.71
CA TYR A 101 4.86 -40.74 0.27
C TYR A 101 5.55 -41.64 1.28
N ILE A 102 5.61 -42.92 0.96
CA ILE A 102 6.42 -43.89 1.64
C ILE A 102 7.81 -43.27 1.57
N TYR A 103 8.30 -42.79 2.71
CA TYR A 103 9.73 -42.70 2.90
C TYR A 103 10.22 -44.09 2.54
N THR A 104 10.79 -44.24 1.35
CA THR A 104 11.46 -45.48 0.98
C THR A 104 12.51 -45.66 2.06
N THR A 105 12.23 -46.67 2.88
CA THR A 105 13.09 -47.55 3.61
C THR A 105 14.46 -46.97 3.98
N ILE A 106 14.74 -46.98 5.28
CA ILE A 106 16.06 -47.13 5.89
C ILE A 106 16.95 -48.17 5.16
N ALA A 107 17.47 -47.81 4.00
CA ALA A 107 18.61 -48.34 3.27
C ALA A 107 18.72 -47.50 1.99
N GLU A 108 19.80 -46.75 1.85
CA GLU A 108 20.14 -45.90 0.68
C GLU A 108 19.52 -44.48 0.69
N ASN A 109 20.24 -43.56 1.34
CA ASN A 109 20.07 -42.12 1.24
C ASN A 109 20.23 -41.64 -0.23
N PRO A 110 19.19 -41.08 -0.90
CA PRO A 110 19.28 -40.64 -2.28
C PRO A 110 19.62 -39.16 -2.43
N TYR A 111 19.88 -38.43 -1.33
CA TYR A 111 20.38 -37.06 -1.41
C TYR A 111 21.91 -37.07 -1.32
N PRO A 112 22.64 -36.99 -2.45
CA PRO A 112 24.06 -36.72 -2.40
C PRO A 112 24.25 -35.35 -1.74
N SER A 113 25.21 -35.30 -0.82
CA SER A 113 25.71 -34.10 -0.16
C SER A 113 25.77 -32.94 -1.16
N MET A 114 24.84 -31.99 -1.06
CA MET A 114 24.99 -30.67 -1.66
C MET A 114 25.99 -29.90 -0.78
N ASP A 115 27.26 -30.30 -0.89
CA ASP A 115 28.36 -29.45 -0.47
C ASP A 115 28.30 -28.15 -1.28
N ALA A 116 28.43 -27.07 -0.52
CA ALA A 116 28.07 -25.71 -0.89
C ALA A 116 28.74 -25.24 -2.20
N PRO A 117 28.05 -24.42 -3.00
CA PRO A 117 28.67 -23.83 -4.18
C PRO A 117 29.74 -22.81 -3.75
N PRO A 118 30.87 -22.69 -4.50
CA PRO A 118 31.70 -21.50 -4.43
C PRO A 118 30.95 -20.24 -4.92
#